data_AF-A0A2U8VM47-F1
#
_entry.id   AF-A0A2U8VM47-F1
#
_cell.length_a   1.000
_cell.length_b   1.000
_cell.length_c   1.000
_cell.angle_alpha   90.00
_cell.angle_beta   90.00
_cell.angle_gamma   90.00
#
_symmetry.space_group_name_H-M   'P 1'
#
loop_
_entity.id
_entity.type
_entity.pdbx_description
1 polymer ?
#
loop_
_entity_poly.entity_id
_entity_poly.type
_entity_poly.pdbx_seq_one_letter_code
_entity_poly.pdbx_strand_id
1 'polypeptide(L)'
;MPMRLSGEEPRLEQGEAAHVTFTITDGHVVVPCRVGHAALQEAFGTPGGNAMAIFRAHRDAVVDGAIRRYERAGAEGGVVTLAGADLTP
;
A
#
# COMPACT_ATOMS: atom_id res chain seq x y z
N MET A 1 10.86 -6.93 15.09
CA MET A 1 10.10 -5.73 15.48
C MET A 1 8.85 -5.68 14.61
N PRO A 2 7.74 -5.04 15.03
CA PRO A 2 6.59 -4.89 14.16
C PRO A 2 6.99 -4.04 12.95
N MET A 3 6.55 -4.46 11.76
CA MET A 3 6.67 -3.65 10.56
C MET A 3 5.87 -2.35 10.74
N ARG A 4 6.37 -1.26 10.18
CA ARG A 4 5.71 0.05 10.18
C ARG A 4 6.00 0.76 8.87
N LEU A 5 5.22 1.78 8.55
CA LEU A 5 5.54 2.62 7.41
C LEU A 5 6.91 3.29 7.59
N SER A 6 7.73 3.25 6.54
CA SER A 6 8.99 3.97 6.47
C SER A 6 8.75 5.48 6.55
N GLY A 7 9.76 6.23 6.98
CA GLY A 7 9.71 7.70 6.92
C GLY A 7 9.69 8.26 5.50
N GLU A 8 9.84 7.41 4.48
CA GLU A 8 9.78 7.79 3.08
C GLU A 8 8.37 8.23 2.66
N GLU A 9 8.30 9.31 1.90
CA GLU A 9 7.04 9.82 1.39
C GLU A 9 6.45 8.88 0.32
N PRO A 10 5.14 8.56 0.41
CA PRO A 10 4.46 7.78 -0.61
C PRO A 10 4.44 8.55 -1.94
N ARG A 11 4.62 7.84 -3.05
CA ARG A 11 4.66 8.43 -4.40
C ARG A 11 3.53 7.89 -5.25
N LEU A 12 3.01 8.73 -6.13
CA LEU A 12 2.06 8.30 -7.15
C LEU A 12 2.85 8.02 -8.42
N GLU A 13 2.93 6.76 -8.82
CA GLU A 13 3.49 6.34 -10.09
C GLU A 13 2.37 6.41 -11.15
N GLN A 14 2.54 7.32 -12.10
CA GLN A 14 1.64 7.49 -13.25
C GLN A 14 2.11 6.53 -14.35
N GLY A 15 1.42 5.41 -14.50
CA GLY A 15 1.61 4.43 -15.58
C GLY A 15 0.28 4.00 -16.17
N GLU A 16 0.28 2.94 -16.99
CA GLU A 16 -0.93 2.38 -17.61
C GLU A 16 -2.01 2.00 -16.56
N ALA A 17 -1.56 1.64 -15.36
CA ALA A 17 -2.38 1.60 -14.14
C ALA A 17 -1.72 2.49 -13.08
N ALA A 18 -2.37 3.60 -12.72
CA ALA A 18 -1.90 4.47 -11.64
C ALA A 18 -1.81 3.68 -10.32
N HIS A 19 -0.69 3.77 -9.62
CA HIS A 19 -0.48 3.10 -8.34
C HIS A 19 0.27 3.99 -7.36
N VAL A 20 -0.05 3.84 -6.07
CA VAL A 20 0.66 4.50 -4.99
C VAL A 20 1.73 3.55 -4.47
N THR A 21 2.97 4.01 -4.44
CA THR A 21 4.11 3.29 -3.88
C THR A 21 4.50 3.87 -2.52
N PHE A 22 4.87 3.00 -1.60
CA PHE A 22 5.31 3.34 -0.25
C PHE A 22 6.22 2.21 0.26
N THR A 23 6.90 2.40 1.37
CA THR A 23 7.79 1.37 1.94
C THR A 23 7.42 1.08 3.38
N ILE A 24 7.45 -0.19 3.78
CA ILE A 24 7.35 -0.61 5.18
C ILE A 24 8.71 -1.12 5.67
N THR A 25 9.00 -0.96 6.95
CA THR A 25 10.26 -1.37 7.55
C THR A 25 10.07 -1.80 9.01
N ASP A 26 10.89 -2.76 9.45
CA ASP A 26 11.02 -3.16 10.85
C ASP A 26 12.29 -2.56 11.51
N GLY A 27 13.01 -1.68 10.81
CA GLY A 27 14.29 -1.11 11.22
C GLY A 27 15.53 -1.87 10.72
N HIS A 28 15.36 -3.10 10.23
CA HIS A 28 16.45 -3.89 9.64
C HIS A 28 16.24 -4.13 8.14
N VAL A 29 14.98 -4.28 7.72
CA VAL A 29 14.60 -4.52 6.34
C VAL A 29 13.67 -3.41 5.88
N VAL A 30 13.86 -2.94 4.64
CA VAL A 30 12.93 -2.03 3.96
C VAL A 30 12.27 -2.81 2.83
N VAL A 31 10.95 -2.86 2.85
CA VAL A 31 10.14 -3.58 1.87
C VAL A 31 9.30 -2.59 1.09
N PRO A 32 9.51 -2.44 -0.22
CA PRO A 32 8.66 -1.63 -1.07
C PRO A 32 7.28 -2.28 -1.21
N CYS A 33 6.27 -1.43 -1.19
CA CYS A 33 4.86 -1.76 -1.32
C CYS A 33 4.24 -0.92 -2.43
N ARG A 34 3.26 -1.49 -3.11
CA ARG A 34 2.44 -0.78 -4.09
C ARG A 34 0.99 -1.17 -3.95
N VAL A 35 0.12 -0.20 -4.13
CA VAL A 35 -1.33 -0.39 -4.18
C VAL A 35 -1.88 0.28 -5.44
N GLY A 36 -2.66 -0.47 -6.21
CA GLY A 36 -3.29 0.04 -7.41
C GLY A 36 -4.37 1.08 -7.07
N HIS A 37 -4.56 2.06 -7.94
CA HIS A 37 -5.64 3.04 -7.80
C HIS A 37 -7.01 2.36 -7.77
N ALA A 38 -7.26 1.37 -8.65
CA ALA A 38 -8.50 0.60 -8.65
C ALA A 38 -8.74 -0.08 -7.29
N ALA A 39 -7.72 -0.73 -6.72
CA ALA A 39 -7.83 -1.38 -5.41
C ALA A 39 -8.15 -0.38 -4.28
N LEU A 40 -7.55 0.81 -4.28
CA LEU A 40 -7.88 1.87 -3.33
C LEU A 40 -9.32 2.36 -3.51
N GLN A 41 -9.79 2.48 -4.75
CA GLN A 41 -11.16 2.89 -5.04
C GLN A 41 -12.17 1.82 -4.63
N GLU A 42 -11.90 0.55 -4.89
CA GLU A 42 -12.75 -0.57 -4.48
C GLU A 42 -12.88 -0.68 -2.96
N ALA A 43 -11.79 -0.46 -2.23
CA ALA A 43 -11.78 -0.61 -0.77
C ALA A 43 -12.30 0.61 0.00
N PHE A 44 -11.97 1.82 -0.45
CA PHE A 44 -12.20 3.06 0.32
C PHE A 44 -12.86 4.18 -0.48
N GLY A 45 -12.92 4.07 -1.80
CA GLY A 45 -13.17 5.20 -2.67
C GLY A 45 -14.63 5.39 -3.09
N THR A 46 -14.88 6.62 -3.52
CA THR A 46 -15.99 6.99 -4.40
C THR A 46 -15.43 7.06 -5.84
N PRO A 47 -16.16 6.61 -6.88
CA PRO A 47 -15.66 6.62 -8.25
C PRO A 47 -15.13 7.99 -8.69
N GLY A 48 -13.87 8.04 -9.15
CA GLY A 48 -13.20 9.26 -9.62
C GLY A 48 -12.33 9.99 -8.58
N GLY A 49 -12.24 9.49 -7.35
CA GLY A 49 -11.35 10.05 -6.32
C GLY A 49 -9.86 9.97 -6.69
N ASN A 50 -9.04 10.89 -6.18
CA ASN A 50 -7.58 10.88 -6.39
C ASN A 50 -6.92 9.80 -5.51
N ALA A 51 -6.19 8.87 -6.13
CA ALA A 51 -5.49 7.76 -5.44
C ALA A 51 -4.65 8.19 -4.24
N MET A 52 -3.86 9.26 -4.38
CA MET A 52 -3.00 9.77 -3.30
C MET A 52 -3.82 10.37 -2.17
N ALA A 53 -4.96 11.01 -2.48
CA ALA A 53 -5.86 11.52 -1.47
C ALA A 53 -6.52 10.38 -0.69
N ILE A 54 -6.99 9.33 -1.38
CA ILE A 54 -7.56 8.13 -0.76
C ILE A 54 -6.51 7.46 0.13
N PHE A 55 -5.29 7.26 -0.37
CA PHE A 55 -4.19 6.69 0.40
C PHE A 55 -3.90 7.51 1.67
N ARG A 56 -3.83 8.84 1.57
CA ARG A 56 -3.55 9.69 2.74
C ARG A 56 -4.68 9.65 3.77
N ALA A 57 -5.93 9.57 3.32
CA ALA A 57 -7.09 9.48 4.22
C ALA A 57 -7.17 8.11 4.93
N HIS A 58 -6.72 7.03 4.28
CA HIS A 58 -6.78 5.66 4.79
C HIS A 58 -5.39 5.05 5.03
N ARG A 59 -4.40 5.90 5.33
CA ARG A 59 -2.97 5.52 5.40
C ARG A 59 -2.75 4.33 6.32
N ASP A 60 -3.31 4.38 7.52
CA ASP A 60 -3.10 3.34 8.53
C ASP A 60 -3.69 2.00 8.08
N ALA A 61 -4.89 2.00 7.49
CA ALA A 61 -5.51 0.79 6.96
C ALA A 61 -4.72 0.17 5.79
N VAL A 62 -4.18 1.00 4.90
CA VAL A 62 -3.34 0.53 3.78
C VAL A 62 -2.02 -0.06 4.30
N VAL A 63 -1.41 0.58 5.30
CA VAL A 63 -0.17 0.10 5.93
C VAL A 63 -0.40 -1.22 6.67
N ASP A 64 -1.46 -1.32 7.45
CA ASP A 64 -1.82 -2.56 8.14
C ASP A 64 -2.09 -3.70 7.16
N GLY A 65 -2.80 -3.41 6.06
CA GLY A 65 -2.99 -4.35 4.95
C GLY A 65 -1.65 -4.81 4.33
N ALA A 66 -0.73 -3.88 4.12
CA ALA A 66 0.63 -4.17 3.63
C ALA A 66 1.38 -5.13 4.54
N ILE A 67 1.34 -4.85 5.85
CA ILE A 67 2.01 -5.65 6.88
C ILE A 67 1.41 -7.05 6.91
N ARG A 68 0.08 -7.17 6.99
CA ARG A 68 -0.61 -8.47 6.98
C ARG A 68 -0.30 -9.28 5.73
N ARG A 69 -0.29 -8.63 4.55
CA ARG A 69 0.03 -9.28 3.28
C ARG A 69 1.48 -9.78 3.26
N TYR A 70 2.40 -9.00 3.80
CA TYR A 70 3.81 -9.35 3.92
C TYR A 70 4.02 -10.49 4.93
N GLU A 71 3.36 -10.46 6.09
CA GLU A 71 3.47 -11.54 7.08
C GLU A 71 2.86 -12.85 6.56
N ARG A 72 1.77 -12.78 5.78
CA ARG A 72 1.09 -13.95 5.21
C ARG A 72 1.89 -14.63 4.10
N ALA A 73 2.51 -13.86 3.21
CA ALA A 73 3.06 -14.39 1.95
C ALA A 73 4.38 -13.75 1.51
N GLY A 74 4.96 -12.86 2.30
CA GLY A 74 6.20 -12.16 2.00
C GLY A 74 6.06 -11.12 0.88
N ALA A 75 7.22 -10.69 0.37
CA ALA A 75 7.33 -9.78 -0.76
C ALA A 75 7.72 -10.56 -2.03
N GLU A 76 6.73 -10.89 -2.85
CA GLU A 76 6.96 -11.59 -4.12
C GLU A 76 7.75 -10.68 -5.08
N GLY A 77 8.90 -11.18 -5.57
CA GLY A 77 9.79 -10.36 -6.41
C GLY A 77 10.38 -9.15 -5.69
N GLY A 78 10.37 -9.14 -4.34
CA GLY A 78 10.89 -8.04 -3.53
C GLY A 78 9.93 -6.87 -3.33
N VAL A 79 8.69 -6.94 -3.84
CA VAL A 79 7.67 -5.89 -3.67
C VAL A 79 6.36 -6.49 -3.16
N VAL A 80 5.74 -5.86 -2.17
CA VAL A 80 4.38 -6.21 -1.72
C VAL A 80 3.37 -5.51 -2.62
N THR A 81 2.56 -6.28 -3.33
CA THR A 81 1.45 -5.74 -4.14
C THR A 81 0.15 -5.96 -3.40
N LEU A 82 -0.59 -4.88 -3.14
CA LEU A 82 -1.87 -4.91 -2.45
C LEU A 82 -3.04 -4.91 -3.44
N ALA A 83 -4.01 -5.78 -3.19
CA ALA A 83 -5.32 -5.79 -3.82
C ALA A 83 -6.38 -5.22 -2.87
N GLY A 84 -7.58 -4.90 -3.37
CA GLY A 84 -8.67 -4.36 -2.55
C GLY A 84 -9.03 -5.24 -1.35
N ALA A 85 -8.94 -6.56 -1.50
CA ALA A 85 -9.18 -7.53 -0.42
C ALA A 85 -8.16 -7.49 0.72
N ASP A 86 -6.95 -6.97 0.49
CA ASP A 86 -5.92 -6.82 1.53
C ASP A 86 -6.13 -5.53 2.36
N LEU A 87 -7.01 -4.64 1.90
CA LEU A 87 -7.27 -3.33 2.51
C LEU A 87 -8.49 -3.35 3.44
N THR A 88 -9.25 -4.45 3.45
CA THR A 88 -10.39 -4.67 4.34
C THR A 88 -9.94 -5.46 5.58
N PRO A 89 -10.44 -5.10 6.78
CA PRO A 89 -10.02 -5.71 8.04
C PRO A 89 -10.31 -7.20 8.15
#